data_AF-A0A9D6EYL2-F1
#
_entry.id   AF-A0A9D6EYL2-F1
#
_cell.length_a   1.000
_cell.length_b   1.000
_cell.length_c   1.000
_cell.angle_alpha   90.00
_cell.angle_beta   90.00
_cell.angle_gamma   90.00
#
_symmetry.space_group_name_H-M   'P 1'
#
loop_
_entity.id
_entity.type
_entity.pdbx_description
1 polymer ?
#
loop_
_entity_poly.entity_id
_entity_poly.type
_entity_poly.pdbx_seq_one_letter_code
_entity_poly.pdbx_strand_id
1 'polypeptide(L)'
;MPAPDDLQELELVRKAIDLVEVSGCLEWDEKEEKRLRARPPIANLYPDEVTELPVQFVRNGGTIFQKKETRKEWQHRRNYWYKVNIPYQGLLKGLFVEFYLFDEDPDYPSVSLVNYHQ
;
A
#
# COMPACT_ATOMS: atom_id res chain seq x y z
N MET A 1 1.02 -25.51 2.27
CA MET A 1 0.00 -25.10 1.28
C MET A 1 -0.17 -23.60 1.44
N PRO A 2 0.16 -22.76 0.44
CA PRO A 2 -0.18 -21.34 0.51
C PRO A 2 -1.70 -21.23 0.70
N ALA A 3 -2.15 -20.40 1.64
CA ALA A 3 -3.58 -20.13 1.83
C ALA A 3 -4.12 -19.61 0.50
N PRO A 4 -5.35 -19.98 0.08
CA PRO A 4 -5.94 -19.44 -1.13
C PRO A 4 -5.89 -17.93 -1.00
N ASP A 5 -5.06 -17.29 -1.81
CA ASP A 5 -5.01 -15.85 -1.91
C ASP A 5 -6.46 -15.40 -2.12
N ASP A 6 -6.98 -14.56 -1.22
CA ASP A 6 -8.34 -14.04 -1.32
C ASP A 6 -8.35 -13.10 -2.52
N LEU A 7 -8.53 -13.68 -3.71
CA LEU A 7 -8.49 -13.00 -5.01
C LEU A 7 -9.48 -11.84 -5.01
N GLN A 8 -10.59 -11.98 -4.29
CA GLN A 8 -11.58 -10.93 -4.10
C GLN A 8 -11.00 -9.73 -3.33
N GLU A 9 -10.34 -9.94 -2.18
CA GLU A 9 -9.70 -8.83 -1.46
C GLU A 9 -8.57 -8.18 -2.28
N LEU A 10 -7.80 -8.98 -3.01
CA LEU A 10 -6.73 -8.45 -3.87
C LEU A 10 -7.29 -7.58 -5.01
N GLU A 11 -8.42 -7.99 -5.60
CA GLU A 11 -9.13 -7.19 -6.60
C GLU A 11 -9.71 -5.91 -5.98
N LEU A 12 -10.25 -5.97 -4.76
CA LEU A 12 -10.71 -4.78 -4.03
C LEU A 12 -9.56 -3.82 -3.75
N VAL A 13 -8.40 -4.29 -3.30
CA VAL A 13 -7.20 -3.46 -3.11
C VAL A 13 -6.76 -2.83 -4.42
N ARG A 14 -6.77 -3.59 -5.52
CA ARG A 14 -6.42 -3.05 -6.83
C ARG A 14 -7.42 -2.00 -7.29
N LYS A 15 -8.72 -2.21 -7.04
CA LYS A 15 -9.78 -1.25 -7.33
C LYS A 15 -9.66 0.00 -6.46
N ALA A 16 -9.34 -0.13 -5.18
CA ALA A 16 -9.10 0.98 -4.26
C ALA A 16 -7.95 1.86 -4.74
N ILE A 17 -6.83 1.23 -5.12
CA ILE A 17 -5.68 1.91 -5.69
C ILE A 17 -6.03 2.60 -7.01
N ASP A 18 -6.87 1.99 -7.84
CA ASP A 18 -7.33 2.62 -9.09
C ASP A 18 -8.27 3.81 -8.85
N LEU A 19 -9.11 3.72 -7.81
CA LEU A 19 -10.05 4.77 -7.38
C LEU A 19 -9.40 5.89 -6.55
N VAL A 20 -8.10 5.82 -6.24
CA VAL A 20 -7.39 6.84 -5.45
C VAL A 20 -7.56 8.25 -6.00
N GLU A 21 -7.39 8.44 -7.31
CA GLU A 21 -7.55 9.76 -7.93
C GLU A 21 -9.01 10.24 -7.95
N VAL A 22 -9.97 9.33 -7.80
CA VAL A 22 -11.40 9.64 -7.90
C VAL A 22 -12.03 9.91 -6.53
N SER A 23 -11.63 9.16 -5.49
CA SER A 23 -12.27 9.21 -4.16
C SER A 23 -11.31 9.52 -3.00
N GLY A 24 -10.00 9.56 -3.20
CA GLY A 24 -9.05 9.76 -2.09
C GLY A 24 -8.98 8.55 -1.14
N CYS A 25 -9.36 7.35 -1.61
CA CYS A 25 -9.41 6.08 -0.86
C CYS A 25 -8.04 5.53 -0.44
N LEU A 26 -6.99 6.37 -0.42
CA LEU A 26 -5.67 6.04 0.08
C LEU A 26 -5.26 7.07 1.12
N GLU A 27 -5.33 6.64 2.37
CA GLU A 27 -4.98 7.45 3.53
C GLU A 27 -3.72 6.90 4.20
N TRP A 28 -2.80 7.80 4.51
CA TRP A 28 -1.67 7.47 5.37
C TRP A 28 -2.14 7.30 6.81
N ASP A 29 -1.58 6.31 7.51
CA ASP A 29 -1.70 6.33 8.98
C ASP A 29 -1.10 7.65 9.49
N GLU A 30 -1.84 8.41 10.31
CA GLU A 30 -1.42 9.73 10.79
C GLU A 30 0.00 9.74 11.40
N LYS A 31 0.42 8.63 12.02
CA LYS A 31 1.76 8.51 12.59
C LYS A 31 2.82 8.38 11.50
N GLU A 32 2.53 7.63 10.45
CA GLU A 32 3.45 7.42 9.34
C GLU A 32 3.51 8.65 8.43
N GLU A 33 2.40 9.35 8.21
CA GLU A 33 2.38 10.64 7.51
C GLU A 33 3.28 11.67 8.22
N LYS A 34 3.12 11.81 9.55
CA LYS A 34 3.97 12.69 10.36
C LYS A 34 5.44 12.29 10.28
N ARG A 35 5.75 10.98 10.25
CA ARG A 35 7.12 10.49 10.08
C ARG A 35 7.67 10.77 8.69
N LEU A 36 6.86 10.61 7.64
CA LEU A 36 7.20 10.92 6.26
C LEU A 36 7.52 12.40 6.08
N ARG A 37 6.68 13.29 6.63
CA ARG A 37 6.93 14.74 6.62
C ARG A 37 8.11 15.15 7.49
N ALA A 38 8.40 14.42 8.56
CA ALA A 38 9.53 14.70 9.45
C ALA A 38 10.87 14.12 8.98
N ARG A 39 10.87 13.17 8.04
CA ARG A 39 12.08 12.55 7.51
C ARG A 39 12.56 13.31 6.27
N PRO A 40 13.89 13.37 6.04
CA PRO A 40 14.40 13.86 4.77
C PRO A 40 13.90 12.97 3.61
N PRO A 41 13.66 13.55 2.43
CA PRO A 41 13.19 12.81 1.28
C PRO A 41 14.14 11.65 0.96
N ILE A 42 13.59 10.46 0.78
CA ILE A 42 14.38 9.26 0.48
C ILE A 42 14.69 9.28 -1.00
N ALA A 43 15.98 9.36 -1.37
CA ALA A 43 16.39 9.43 -2.78
C ALA A 43 15.69 10.55 -3.58
N ASN A 44 15.46 11.71 -2.94
CA ASN A 44 14.69 12.87 -3.47
C ASN A 44 13.18 12.64 -3.65
N LEU A 45 12.61 11.55 -3.12
CA LEU A 45 11.17 11.34 -3.13
C LEU A 45 10.48 12.15 -2.04
N TYR A 46 9.55 12.99 -2.48
CA TYR A 46 8.68 13.76 -1.60
C TYR A 46 7.48 12.91 -1.14
N PRO A 47 6.82 13.30 -0.03
CA PRO A 47 5.68 12.56 0.52
C PRO A 47 4.57 12.27 -0.52
N ASP A 48 4.27 13.27 -1.35
CA ASP A 48 3.29 13.16 -2.42
C ASP A 48 3.70 12.10 -3.45
N GLU A 49 4.97 12.08 -3.86
CA GLU A 49 5.49 11.08 -4.81
C GLU A 49 5.50 9.66 -4.25
N VAL A 50 5.78 9.49 -2.96
CA VAL A 50 5.70 8.16 -2.29
C VAL A 50 4.26 7.62 -2.31
N THR A 51 3.28 8.50 -2.44
CA THR A 51 1.85 8.17 -2.52
C THR A 51 1.43 7.87 -3.96
N GLU A 52 1.90 8.66 -4.92
CA GLU A 52 1.56 8.47 -6.34
C GLU A 52 2.29 7.30 -7.01
N LEU A 53 3.55 7.05 -6.66
CA LEU A 53 4.35 5.96 -7.22
C LEU A 53 3.69 4.58 -7.12
N PRO A 54 3.20 4.12 -5.95
CA PRO A 54 2.54 2.82 -5.87
C PRO A 54 1.28 2.75 -6.72
N VAL A 55 0.52 3.84 -6.80
CA VAL A 55 -0.68 3.93 -7.62
C VAL A 55 -0.33 3.76 -9.10
N GLN A 56 0.64 4.52 -9.59
CA GLN A 56 1.12 4.41 -10.96
C GLN A 56 1.71 3.03 -11.25
N PHE A 57 2.48 2.47 -10.33
CA PHE A 57 3.08 1.14 -10.50
C PHE A 57 2.01 0.06 -10.67
N VAL A 58 1.00 0.03 -9.79
CA VAL A 58 -0.10 -0.94 -9.87
C VAL A 58 -0.93 -0.76 -11.14
N ARG A 59 -1.22 0.49 -11.53
CA ARG A 59 -1.93 0.78 -12.79
C ARG A 59 -1.17 0.34 -14.04
N ASN A 60 0.15 0.49 -14.03
CA ASN A 60 1.02 0.02 -15.10
C ASN A 60 1.21 -1.51 -15.12
N GLY A 61 0.43 -2.27 -14.34
CA GLY A 61 0.49 -3.72 -14.27
C GLY A 61 1.49 -4.26 -13.24
N GLY A 62 1.93 -3.41 -12.31
CA GLY A 62 2.80 -3.79 -11.21
C GLY A 62 2.18 -4.83 -10.29
N THR A 63 3.03 -5.69 -9.73
CA THR A 63 2.59 -6.80 -8.87
C THR A 63 2.34 -6.33 -7.45
N ILE A 64 1.13 -6.55 -6.95
CA ILE A 64 0.80 -6.46 -5.53
C ILE A 64 1.00 -7.86 -4.93
N PHE A 65 1.77 -7.96 -3.85
CA PHE A 65 1.92 -9.20 -3.10
C PHE A 65 1.01 -9.17 -1.88
N GLN A 66 0.07 -10.11 -1.80
CA GLN A 66 -0.70 -10.36 -0.59
C GLN A 66 0.15 -11.17 0.41
N LYS A 67 0.06 -10.82 1.68
CA LYS A 67 0.71 -11.53 2.78
C LYS A 67 -0.29 -11.68 3.93
N LYS A 68 -0.37 -12.90 4.48
CA LYS A 68 -1.18 -13.15 5.67
C LYS A 68 -0.60 -12.42 6.87
N GLU A 69 -1.45 -11.76 7.63
CA GLU A 69 -1.06 -11.08 8.86
C GLU A 69 -0.77 -12.12 9.96
N THR A 70 0.48 -12.12 10.42
CA THR A 70 0.96 -13.03 11.48
C THR A 70 1.25 -12.27 12.78
N ARG A 71 1.28 -10.93 12.75
CA ARG A 71 1.51 -10.09 13.93
C ARG A 71 0.26 -10.08 14.78
N LYS A 72 0.34 -10.61 16.01
CA LYS A 72 -0.80 -10.70 16.95
C LYS A 72 -1.50 -9.35 17.19
N GLU A 73 -0.75 -8.27 17.16
CA GLU A 73 -1.28 -6.91 17.34
C GLU A 73 -2.16 -6.43 16.18
N TRP A 74 -2.09 -7.06 14.99
CA TRP A 74 -2.86 -6.65 13.79
C TRP A 74 -3.89 -7.69 13.36
N GLN A 75 -3.77 -8.95 13.82
CA GLN A 75 -4.71 -10.03 13.49
C GLN A 75 -6.17 -9.76 13.86
N HIS A 76 -6.43 -8.87 14.82
CA HIS A 76 -7.79 -8.49 15.20
C HIS A 76 -8.40 -7.42 14.29
N ARG A 77 -7.59 -6.77 13.45
CA ARG A 77 -8.04 -5.73 12.51
C ARG A 77 -8.01 -6.18 11.05
N ARG A 78 -7.06 -7.06 10.70
CA ARG A 78 -6.85 -7.48 9.32
C ARG A 78 -6.34 -8.91 9.24
N ASN A 79 -6.83 -9.64 8.24
CA ASN A 79 -6.36 -11.00 7.93
C ASN A 79 -5.13 -10.98 7.03
N TYR A 80 -5.03 -9.97 6.16
CA TYR A 80 -3.96 -9.81 5.19
C TYR A 80 -3.42 -8.37 5.20
N TRP A 81 -2.19 -8.24 4.75
CA TRP A 81 -1.57 -6.99 4.38
C TRP A 81 -0.97 -7.15 2.98
N TYR A 82 -0.87 -6.05 2.27
CA TYR A 82 -0.49 -5.99 0.88
C TYR A 82 0.82 -5.21 0.78
N LYS A 83 1.68 -5.63 -0.13
CA LYS A 83 2.92 -4.90 -0.39
C LYS A 83 3.17 -4.73 -1.87
N VAL A 84 3.79 -3.61 -2.19
CA VAL A 84 4.29 -3.31 -3.53
C VAL A 84 5.77 -3.00 -3.39
N ASN A 85 6.58 -3.57 -4.28
CA ASN A 85 7.99 -3.20 -4.39
C ASN A 85 8.21 -2.52 -5.74
N ILE A 86 8.47 -1.23 -5.69
CA ILE A 86 8.59 -0.37 -6.86
C ILE A 86 10.08 -0.19 -7.15
N PRO A 87 10.59 -0.66 -8.30
CA PRO A 87 11.96 -0.35 -8.68
C PRO A 87 12.08 1.16 -8.90
N TYR A 88 12.93 1.82 -8.11
CA TYR A 88 13.14 3.27 -8.18
C TYR A 88 14.63 3.59 -8.35
N GLN A 89 14.95 4.50 -9.28
CA GLN A 89 16.33 4.92 -9.52
C GLN A 89 16.89 5.61 -8.28
N GLY A 90 17.97 5.05 -7.72
CA GLY A 90 18.58 5.53 -6.47
C GLY A 90 18.32 4.62 -5.27
N LEU A 91 17.44 3.62 -5.38
CA LEU A 91 17.21 2.61 -4.33
C LEU A 91 17.66 1.23 -4.81
N LEU A 92 18.65 0.64 -4.13
CA LEU A 92 19.20 -0.69 -4.48
C LEU A 92 18.16 -1.81 -4.41
N LYS A 93 17.15 -1.69 -3.53
CA LYS A 93 16.11 -2.71 -3.35
C LYS A 93 14.71 -2.26 -3.82
N GLY A 94 14.60 -1.05 -4.35
CA GLY A 94 13.34 -0.39 -4.67
C GLY A 94 12.69 0.29 -3.46
N LEU A 95 11.56 0.95 -3.73
CA LEU A 95 10.67 1.51 -2.72
C LEU A 95 9.64 0.43 -2.35
N PHE A 96 9.72 -0.03 -1.11
CA PHE A 96 8.72 -0.90 -0.53
C PHE A 96 7.60 -0.06 0.08
N VAL A 97 6.36 -0.42 -0.24
CA VAL A 97 5.18 0.19 0.36
C VAL A 97 4.25 -0.90 0.90
N GLU A 98 3.78 -0.74 2.13
CA GLU A 98 2.83 -1.62 2.82
C GLU A 98 1.45 -0.95 2.88
N PHE A 99 0.44 -1.70 2.46
CA PHE A 99 -0.97 -1.32 2.51
C PHE A 99 -1.77 -2.35 3.29
N TYR A 100 -2.91 -1.94 3.81
CA TYR A 100 -3.97 -2.88 4.19
C TYR A 100 -5.31 -2.36 3.70
N LEU A 101 -6.23 -3.29 3.45
CA LEU A 101 -7.61 -2.96 3.15
C LEU A 101 -8.26 -2.51 4.47
N PHE A 102 -8.64 -1.24 4.53
CA PHE A 102 -9.33 -0.66 5.68
C PHE A 102 -10.85 -0.76 5.52
N ASP A 103 -11.34 -0.63 4.28
CA ASP A 103 -12.74 -0.77 3.93
C ASP A 103 -12.90 -1.68 2.71
N GLU A 104 -13.72 -2.72 2.88
CA GLU A 104 -13.99 -3.76 1.87
C GLU A 104 -15.25 -3.47 1.05
N ASP A 105 -15.79 -2.25 1.11
CA ASP A 105 -16.94 -1.84 0.31
C ASP A 105 -16.69 -2.12 -1.19
N PRO A 106 -17.55 -2.91 -1.85
CA PRO A 106 -17.30 -3.33 -3.23
C PRO A 106 -17.42 -2.19 -4.23
N ASP A 107 -18.11 -1.10 -3.89
CA ASP A 107 -18.26 0.08 -4.74
C ASP A 107 -17.11 1.07 -4.53
N TYR A 108 -16.70 1.29 -3.27
CA TYR A 108 -15.63 2.22 -2.86
C TYR A 108 -14.64 1.60 -1.86
N PRO A 109 -13.87 0.58 -2.27
CA PRO A 109 -12.90 -0.04 -1.37
C PRO A 109 -11.81 0.97 -1.01
N SER A 110 -11.37 0.94 0.25
CA SER A 110 -10.38 1.88 0.77
C SER A 110 -9.19 1.18 1.38
N VAL A 111 -7.99 1.63 1.01
CA VAL A 111 -6.73 1.08 1.49
C VAL A 111 -6.00 2.14 2.29
N SER A 112 -5.30 1.71 3.34
CA SER A 112 -4.47 2.62 4.11
C SER A 112 -3.01 2.21 4.05
N LEU A 113 -2.15 3.21 3.87
CA LEU A 113 -0.72 3.07 3.73
C LEU A 113 -0.10 3.13 5.14
N VAL A 114 0.48 2.01 5.56
CA VAL A 114 0.93 1.79 6.94
C VAL A 114 2.44 1.70 7.07
N ASN A 115 3.16 1.58 5.96
CA ASN A 115 4.62 1.56 6.00
C ASN A 115 5.24 1.86 4.65
N TYR A 116 6.43 2.44 4.67
CA TYR A 116 7.29 2.59 3.50
C TYR A 116 8.76 2.47 3.91
N HIS A 117 9.57 1.78 3.10
CA HIS A 117 11.02 1.65 3.34
C HIS A 117 11.81 1.30 2.06
N GLN A 118 13.14 1.33 2.17
CA GLN A 118 14.11 0.97 1.13
C GLN A 118 14.85 -0.34 1.45
#